data_AF-A0A7S3ZGI0-F1
#
_entry.id   AF-A0A7S3ZGI0-F1
#
_cell.length_a   1.000
_cell.length_b   1.000
_cell.length_c   1.000
_cell.angle_alpha   90.00
_cell.angle_beta   90.00
_cell.angle_gamma   90.00
#
_symmetry.space_group_name_H-M   'P 1'
#
loop_
_entity.id
_entity.type
_entity.pdbx_description
1 polymer ?
#
loop_
_entity_poly.entity_id
_entity_poly.type
_entity_poly.pdbx_seq_one_letter_code
_entity_poly.pdbx_strand_id
1 'polypeptide(L)'
;AIGLVFTAYQASMIIFTPVAVYLTPRMGAQHIVRISMTLLLISNGLMAFTWKVRENETLFMLSTIGLRALAGAWSCGIMIGGNTCIMQSSKVSDLGYNLAVFETAGSVGLCIGPMLGSYLFALGGYE
;
A
#
# COMPACT_ATOMS: atom_id res chain seq x y z
N ALA A 1 10.65 -7.36 16.95
CA ALA A 1 9.49 -7.83 16.16
C ALA A 1 8.94 -6.75 15.22
N ILE A 2 8.62 -5.54 15.69
CA ILE A 2 8.01 -4.46 14.89
C ILE A 2 8.81 -4.11 13.62
N GLY A 3 10.15 -4.03 13.71
CA GLY A 3 10.99 -3.77 12.54
C GLY A 3 10.79 -4.78 11.41
N LEU A 4 10.57 -6.06 11.73
CA LEU A 4 10.37 -7.12 10.74
C LEU A 4 9.06 -6.93 9.97
N VAL A 5 8.02 -6.42 10.64
CA VAL A 5 6.72 -6.11 10.03
C VAL A 5 6.85 -4.99 8.99
N PHE A 6 7.61 -3.93 9.31
CA PHE A 6 7.88 -2.85 8.36
C PHE A 6 8.79 -3.30 7.21
N THR A 7 9.81 -4.10 7.51
CA THR A 7 10.70 -4.66 6.49
C THR A 7 9.94 -5.58 5.54
N ALA A 8 8.99 -6.38 6.02
CA ALA A 8 8.19 -7.26 5.17
C ALA A 8 7.37 -6.49 4.12
N TYR A 9 6.80 -5.34 4.53
CA TYR A 9 6.12 -4.43 3.60
C TYR A 9 7.07 -3.90 2.52
N GLN A 10 8.24 -3.37 2.91
CA GLN A 10 9.16 -2.80 1.91
C GLN A 10 9.81 -3.88 1.02
N ALA A 11 10.18 -5.02 1.60
CA ALA A 11 10.79 -6.12 0.87
C ALA A 11 9.81 -6.69 -0.17
N SER A 12 8.55 -6.92 0.20
CA SER A 12 7.53 -7.37 -0.74
C SER A 12 7.29 -6.34 -1.85
N MET A 13 7.20 -5.05 -1.52
CA MET A 13 7.04 -3.99 -2.51
C MET A 13 8.16 -4.03 -3.56
N ILE A 14 9.42 -4.17 -3.13
CA ILE A 14 10.58 -4.29 -4.03
C ILE A 14 10.50 -5.56 -4.88
N ILE A 15 10.20 -6.71 -4.27
CA ILE A 15 10.11 -8.01 -4.97
C ILE A 15 9.02 -8.00 -6.03
N PHE A 16 7.87 -7.37 -5.76
CA PHE A 16 6.73 -7.35 -6.67
C PHE A 16 6.74 -6.17 -7.67
N THR A 17 7.63 -5.19 -7.49
CA THR A 17 7.85 -4.09 -8.46
C THR A 17 8.02 -4.59 -9.90
N PRO A 18 8.92 -5.55 -10.23
CA PRO A 18 9.06 -6.04 -11.61
C PRO A 18 7.78 -6.68 -12.14
N VAL A 19 7.02 -7.37 -11.29
CA VAL A 19 5.73 -7.98 -11.67
C VAL A 19 4.71 -6.90 -12.02
N ALA A 20 4.62 -5.85 -11.20
CA ALA A 20 3.75 -4.72 -11.48
C ALA A 20 4.15 -3.97 -12.76
N VAL A 21 5.45 -3.76 -13.00
CA VAL A 21 5.95 -3.18 -14.26
C VAL A 21 5.57 -4.05 -15.46
N TYR A 22 5.67 -5.37 -15.33
CA TYR A 22 5.31 -6.31 -16.39
C TYR A 22 3.79 -6.35 -16.67
N LEU A 23 2.96 -6.30 -15.64
CA LEU A 23 1.50 -6.41 -15.75
C LEU A 23 0.84 -5.11 -16.21
N THR A 24 1.37 -3.94 -15.79
CA THR A 24 0.79 -2.62 -16.08
C THR A 24 0.49 -2.36 -17.56
N PRO A 25 1.42 -2.59 -18.50
CA PRO A 25 1.14 -2.39 -19.93
C PRO A 25 0.19 -3.44 -20.52
N ARG A 26 0.06 -4.63 -19.90
CA ARG A 26 -0.79 -5.72 -20.41
C ARG A 26 -2.24 -5.61 -19.99
N MET A 27 -2.48 -5.21 -18.74
CA MET A 27 -3.82 -5.10 -18.16
C MET A 27 -4.40 -3.69 -18.25
N GLY A 28 -3.54 -2.71 -18.55
CA GLY A 28 -3.87 -1.29 -18.51
C GLY A 28 -3.67 -0.71 -17.11
N ALA A 29 -3.05 0.48 -17.06
CA ALA A 29 -2.66 1.12 -15.82
C ALA A 29 -3.85 1.39 -14.88
N GLN A 30 -4.98 1.85 -15.42
CA GLN A 30 -6.19 2.11 -14.62
C GLN A 30 -6.76 0.85 -13.97
N HIS A 31 -6.74 -0.29 -14.68
CA HIS A 31 -7.23 -1.57 -14.13
C HIS A 31 -6.33 -2.05 -13.01
N ILE A 32 -5.01 -1.95 -13.18
CA ILE A 32 -4.04 -2.30 -12.14
C ILE A 32 -4.27 -1.45 -10.88
N VAL A 33 -4.40 -0.13 -11.03
CA VAL A 33 -4.65 0.76 -9.89
C VAL A 33 -5.91 0.34 -9.12
N ARG A 34 -7.03 0.09 -9.82
CA ARG A 34 -8.28 -0.33 -9.17
C ARG A 34 -8.17 -1.66 -8.43
N ILE A 35 -7.53 -2.65 -9.06
CA ILE A 35 -7.30 -3.96 -8.45
C ILE A 35 -6.39 -3.82 -7.22
N SER A 36 -5.27 -3.13 -7.35
CA SER A 36 -4.32 -2.90 -6.27
C SER A 36 -4.94 -2.12 -5.11
N MET A 37 -5.73 -1.08 -5.36
CA MET A 37 -6.45 -0.36 -4.31
C MET A 37 -7.44 -1.27 -3.56
N THR A 38 -8.18 -2.11 -4.28
CA THR A 38 -9.15 -3.04 -3.68
C THR A 38 -8.46 -4.09 -2.82
N LEU A 39 -7.38 -4.70 -3.34
CA LEU A 39 -6.62 -5.70 -2.61
C LEU A 39 -5.84 -5.12 -1.43
N LEU A 40 -5.36 -3.87 -1.55
CA LEU A 40 -4.74 -3.14 -0.44
C LEU A 40 -5.76 -2.85 0.66
N LEU A 41 -6.98 -2.44 0.29
CA LEU A 41 -8.08 -2.22 1.23
C LEU A 41 -8.42 -3.53 1.96
N ILE A 42 -8.57 -4.64 1.24
CA ILE A 42 -8.83 -5.96 1.83
C ILE A 42 -7.70 -6.37 2.78
N SER A 43 -6.44 -6.20 2.38
CA SER A 43 -5.28 -6.58 3.20
C SER A 43 -5.22 -5.78 4.51
N ASN A 44 -5.47 -4.46 4.44
CA ASN A 44 -5.54 -3.61 5.64
C ASN A 44 -6.78 -3.90 6.49
N GLY A 45 -7.93 -4.19 5.86
CA GLY A 45 -9.15 -4.59 6.56
C GLY A 45 -8.96 -5.90 7.33
N LEU A 46 -8.34 -6.91 6.71
CA LEU A 46 -7.96 -8.15 7.38
C LEU A 46 -6.97 -7.91 8.52
N MET A 47 -6.07 -6.94 8.37
CA MET A 47 -5.14 -6.58 9.44
C MET A 47 -5.86 -6.05 10.68
N ALA A 48 -7.00 -5.37 10.51
CA ALA A 48 -7.83 -4.93 11.63
C ALA A 48 -8.41 -6.09 12.44
N PHE A 49 -8.61 -7.28 11.84
CA PHE A 49 -9.14 -8.46 12.54
C PHE A 49 -8.06 -9.35 13.18
N THR A 50 -6.78 -8.97 13.11
CA THR A 50 -5.68 -9.76 13.70
C THR A 50 -5.77 -9.83 15.23
N TRP A 51 -6.53 -8.95 15.88
CA TRP A 51 -6.79 -9.01 17.33
C TRP A 51 -7.44 -10.34 17.76
N LYS A 52 -8.24 -10.97 16.90
CA LYS A 52 -8.91 -12.24 17.20
C LYS A 52 -7.95 -13.43 17.39
N VAL A 53 -6.74 -13.33 16.85
CA VAL A 53 -5.70 -14.37 16.97
C VAL A 53 -4.59 -13.97 17.94
N ARG A 54 -4.80 -12.90 18.73
CA ARG A 54 -3.80 -12.35 19.65
C ARG A 54 -3.37 -13.33 20.74
N GLU A 55 -4.23 -14.25 21.15
CA GLU A 55 -3.91 -15.27 22.18
C GLU A 55 -2.77 -16.21 21.74
N ASN A 56 -2.57 -16.38 20.43
CA ASN A 56 -1.47 -17.17 19.88
C ASN A 56 -0.44 -16.23 19.25
N GLU A 57 0.62 -15.90 20.00
CA GLU A 57 1.66 -14.95 19.58
C GLU A 57 2.29 -15.30 18.23
N THR A 58 2.51 -16.58 17.96
CA THR A 58 3.09 -17.05 16.70
C THR A 58 2.15 -16.80 15.52
N LEU A 59 0.86 -17.13 15.69
CA LEU A 59 -0.15 -16.90 14.66
C LEU A 59 -0.40 -15.41 14.43
N PHE A 60 -0.41 -14.61 15.50
CA PHE A 60 -0.51 -13.16 15.43
C PHE A 60 0.66 -12.54 14.66
N MET A 61 1.90 -12.95 14.95
CA MET A 61 3.07 -12.44 14.22
C MET A 61 3.06 -12.85 12.75
N LEU A 62 2.82 -14.14 12.45
CA LEU A 62 2.81 -14.64 11.07
C LEU A 62 1.73 -13.97 10.22
N SER A 63 0.51 -13.83 10.76
CA SER A 63 -0.59 -13.15 10.06
C SER A 63 -0.27 -11.67 9.82
N THR A 64 0.27 -10.97 10.82
CA THR A 64 0.65 -9.56 10.69
C THR A 64 1.74 -9.35 9.63
N ILE A 65 2.78 -10.18 9.64
CA ILE A 65 3.87 -10.13 8.65
C ILE A 65 3.34 -10.45 7.25
N GLY A 66 2.54 -11.51 7.12
CA GLY A 66 1.96 -11.93 5.84
C GLY A 66 1.04 -10.87 5.23
N LEU A 67 0.14 -10.29 6.04
CA LEU A 67 -0.76 -9.22 5.59
C LEU A 67 -0.01 -7.94 5.21
N ARG A 68 1.09 -7.63 5.91
CA ARG A 68 1.96 -6.49 5.55
C ARG A 68 2.76 -6.72 4.29
N ALA A 69 3.22 -7.94 4.05
CA ALA A 69 3.84 -8.32 2.78
C ALA A 69 2.83 -8.25 1.62
N LEU A 70 1.59 -8.69 1.83
CA LEU A 70 0.52 -8.54 0.84
C LEU A 70 0.23 -7.07 0.55
N ALA A 71 0.10 -6.25 1.60
CA ALA A 71 -0.10 -4.80 1.44
C ALA A 71 1.04 -4.17 0.62
N GLY A 72 2.31 -4.53 0.89
CA GLY A 72 3.46 -4.02 0.13
C GLY A 72 3.42 -4.42 -1.35
N ALA A 73 3.06 -5.67 -1.64
CA ALA A 73 2.89 -6.17 -3.01
C ALA A 73 1.79 -5.41 -3.78
N TRP A 74 0.68 -5.05 -3.12
CA TRP A 74 -0.38 -4.29 -3.78
C TRP A 74 -0.07 -2.80 -3.92
N SER A 75 0.62 -2.21 -2.93
CA SER A 75 1.06 -0.81 -2.99
C SER A 75 1.98 -0.52 -4.18
N CYS A 76 2.84 -1.45 -4.61
CA CYS A 76 3.68 -1.21 -5.80
C CYS A 76 2.85 -1.07 -7.08
N GLY A 77 1.73 -1.79 -7.19
CA GLY A 77 0.81 -1.67 -8.32
C GLY A 77 0.11 -0.30 -8.38
N ILE A 78 -0.23 0.28 -7.22
CA ILE A 78 -0.77 1.65 -7.15
C ILE A 78 0.28 2.65 -7.61
N MET A 79 1.52 2.51 -7.13
CA MET A 79 2.61 3.44 -7.48
C MET A 79 2.93 3.40 -8.98
N ILE A 80 3.18 2.21 -9.53
CA ILE A 80 3.54 2.05 -10.95
C ILE A 80 2.35 2.37 -11.85
N GLY A 81 1.17 1.86 -11.52
CA GLY A 81 -0.05 2.11 -12.27
C GLY A 81 -0.46 3.58 -12.24
N GLY A 82 -0.35 4.24 -11.08
CA GLY A 82 -0.63 5.66 -10.89
C GLY A 82 0.31 6.54 -11.73
N ASN A 83 1.62 6.31 -11.63
CA ASN A 83 2.60 7.00 -12.44
C ASN A 83 2.35 6.82 -13.94
N THR A 84 2.03 5.58 -14.36
CA THR A 84 1.72 5.30 -15.77
C THR A 84 0.44 6.02 -16.22
N CYS A 85 -0.59 6.08 -15.39
CA CYS A 85 -1.82 6.83 -15.70
C CYS A 85 -1.53 8.32 -15.89
N ILE A 86 -0.70 8.92 -15.04
CA ILE A 86 -0.32 10.33 -15.15
C ILE A 86 0.48 10.57 -16.43
N MET A 87 1.46 9.71 -16.72
CA MET A 87 2.26 9.79 -17.95
C MET A 87 1.40 9.68 -19.21
N GLN A 88 0.35 8.85 -19.20
CA GLN A 88 -0.54 8.67 -20.35
C GLN A 88 -1.58 9.79 -20.51
N SER A 89 -1.98 10.45 -19.42
CA SER A 89 -3.04 11.47 -19.42
C SER A 89 -2.53 12.91 -19.46
N SER A 90 -1.26 13.14 -19.13
CA SER A 90 -0.67 14.49 -19.05
C SER A 90 -0.04 14.92 -20.36
N LYS A 91 -0.15 16.21 -20.68
CA LYS A 91 0.69 16.84 -21.73
C LYS A 91 2.14 16.89 -21.27
N VAL A 92 3.08 16.85 -22.21
CA VAL A 92 4.53 16.88 -21.91
C VAL A 92 4.92 18.14 -21.10
N SER A 93 4.28 19.29 -21.38
CA SER A 93 4.52 20.55 -20.65
C SER A 93 4.13 20.48 -19.16
N ASP A 94 3.12 19.66 -18.83
CA ASP A 94 2.48 19.64 -17.52
C ASP A 94 2.88 18.38 -16.72
N LEU A 95 3.58 17.44 -17.36
CA LEU A 95 3.91 16.14 -16.79
C LEU A 95 4.71 16.27 -15.49
N GLY A 96 5.72 17.15 -15.46
CA GLY A 96 6.53 17.38 -14.27
C GLY A 96 5.71 17.90 -13.10
N TYR A 97 4.78 18.83 -13.36
CA TYR A 97 3.87 19.36 -12.36
C TYR A 97 2.91 18.28 -11.84
N ASN A 98 2.28 17.51 -12.74
CA ASN A 98 1.33 16.48 -12.35
C ASN A 98 1.98 15.35 -11.54
N LEU A 99 3.19 14.92 -11.90
CA LEU A 99 3.97 13.97 -11.09
C LEU A 99 4.34 14.56 -9.74
N ALA A 100 4.76 15.82 -9.68
CA ALA A 100 5.06 16.48 -8.40
C ALA A 100 3.83 16.55 -7.48
N VAL A 101 2.65 16.86 -8.02
CA VAL A 101 1.39 16.84 -7.25
C VAL A 101 1.09 15.44 -6.73
N PHE A 102 1.26 14.40 -7.55
CA PHE A 102 1.04 13.01 -7.15
C PHE A 102 1.97 12.55 -6.02
N GLU A 103 3.27 12.79 -6.15
CA GLU A 103 4.27 12.45 -5.11
C GLU A 103 4.04 13.26 -3.82
N THR A 104 3.65 14.53 -3.96
CA THR A 104 3.29 15.38 -2.80
C THR A 104 2.06 14.83 -2.10
N ALA A 105 1.03 14.42 -2.83
CA ALA A 105 -0.17 13.81 -2.24
C ALA A 105 0.17 12.51 -1.48
N GLY A 106 1.06 11.67 -2.03
CA GLY A 106 1.59 10.49 -1.35
C GLY A 106 2.31 10.84 -0.05
N SER A 107 3.17 11.86 -0.08
CA SER A 107 3.90 12.34 1.09
C SER A 107 2.97 12.90 2.18
N VAL A 108 1.96 13.66 1.79
CA VAL A 108 0.91 14.15 2.70
C VAL A 108 0.19 12.97 3.37
N GLY A 109 -0.15 11.94 2.61
CA GLY A 109 -0.73 10.71 3.15
C GLY A 109 0.16 10.02 4.18
N LEU A 110 1.47 9.97 3.95
CA LEU A 110 2.44 9.40 4.90
C LEU A 110 2.59 10.23 6.18
N CYS A 111 2.41 11.55 6.11
CA CYS A 111 2.41 12.40 7.30
C CYS A 111 1.10 12.31 8.09
N ILE A 112 -0.04 12.41 7.41
CA ILE A 112 -1.37 12.44 8.03
C ILE A 112 -1.78 11.04 8.51
N GLY A 113 -1.40 9.99 7.79
CA GLY A 113 -1.80 8.60 8.07
C GLY A 113 -1.50 8.15 9.51
N PRO A 114 -0.24 8.27 10.01
CA PRO A 114 0.08 7.94 11.40
C PRO A 114 -0.66 8.80 12.42
N MET A 115 -0.91 10.09 12.14
CA MET A 115 -1.64 10.98 13.05
C MET A 115 -3.11 10.57 13.17
N LEU A 116 -3.77 10.26 12.04
CA LEU A 116 -5.13 9.74 12.06
C LEU A 116 -5.20 8.36 12.69
N GLY A 117 -4.25 7.49 12.36
CA GLY A 117 -4.17 6.15 12.92
C GLY A 117 -3.99 6.15 14.44
N SER A 118 -3.12 7.01 14.98
CA SER A 118 -2.91 7.14 16.42
C SER A 118 -4.14 7.73 17.13
N TYR A 119 -4.79 8.72 16.52
CA TYR A 119 -6.03 9.29 17.04
C TYR A 119 -7.17 8.26 17.08
N LEU A 120 -7.38 7.50 15.99
CA LEU A 120 -8.37 6.43 15.94
C LEU A 120 -8.06 5.31 16.93
N PHE A 121 -6.77 4.96 17.07
CA PHE A 121 -6.33 3.98 18.06
C PHE A 121 -6.63 4.42 19.49
N ALA A 122 -6.48 5.71 19.81
CA ALA A 122 -6.81 6.25 21.12
C ALA A 122 -8.33 6.22 21.42
N LEU A 123 -9.18 6.23 20.39
CA LEU A 123 -10.64 6.22 20.55
C LEU A 123 -11.23 4.81 20.73
N GLY A 124 -10.69 3.79 20.06
CA GLY A 124 -11.30 2.46 20.03
C GLY A 124 -10.33 1.29 20.16
N GLY A 125 -9.02 1.53 20.28
CA GLY A 125 -8.02 0.50 20.49
C GLY A 125 -8.01 -0.63 19.46
N TYR A 126 -7.42 -1.76 19.88
CA TYR A 126 -7.65 -3.09 19.28
C TYR A 126 -8.65 -3.81 20.18
N GLU A 127 -9.92 -3.44 20.11
CA GLU A 127 -11.03 -4.21 20.69
C GLU A 127 -11.57 -5.27 19.72
#